data_AF-A0A925Z3R9-F1
#
_entry.id   AF-A0A925Z3R9-F1
#
_cell.length_a   1.000
_cell.length_b   1.000
_cell.length_c   1.000
_cell.angle_alpha   90.00
_cell.angle_beta   90.00
_cell.angle_gamma   90.00
#
_symmetry.space_group_name_H-M   'P 1'
#
loop_
_entity.id
_entity.type
_entity.pdbx_description
1 polymer ?
#
loop_
_entity_poly.entity_id
_entity_poly.type
_entity_poly.pdbx_seq_one_letter_code
_entity_poly.pdbx_strand_id
1 'polypeptide(L)'
;MMIIWRLLEGPKRYVDLRESVEGLSERVLTQALAELSENGAVMRQGPKWRLTEAGEALRPALYELFAWGERMEMRASELASAG
;
A
#
# COMPACT_ATOMS: atom_id res chain seq x y z
N MET A 1 -0.07 -4.96 2.38
CA MET A 1 -0.81 -4.27 1.29
C MET A 1 -0.65 -2.75 1.32
N MET A 2 -0.75 -2.09 2.49
CA MET A 2 -0.59 -0.63 2.59
C MET A 2 0.74 -0.09 2.04
N ILE A 3 1.85 -0.84 2.18
CA ILE A 3 3.18 -0.38 1.73
C ILE A 3 3.24 -0.15 0.20
N ILE A 4 2.69 -1.08 -0.60
CA ILE A 4 2.67 -0.90 -2.07
C ILE A 4 1.83 0.31 -2.42
N TRP A 5 0.65 0.47 -1.80
CA TRP A 5 -0.22 1.62 -2.02
C TRP A 5 0.50 2.94 -1.72
N ARG A 6 1.21 3.02 -0.59
CA ARG A 6 2.02 4.20 -0.24
C ARG A 6 3.13 4.45 -1.26
N LEU A 7 3.75 3.41 -1.80
CA LEU A 7 4.80 3.57 -2.81
C LEU A 7 4.26 3.90 -4.22
N LEU A 8 2.98 3.66 -4.51
CA LEU A 8 2.32 4.15 -5.73
C LEU A 8 2.24 5.68 -5.79
N GLU A 9 2.26 6.34 -4.64
CA GLU A 9 2.34 7.82 -4.51
C GLU A 9 3.76 8.34 -4.83
N GLY A 10 4.75 7.46 -4.92
CA GLY A 10 6.14 7.76 -5.26
C GLY A 10 7.15 7.25 -4.23
N PRO A 11 8.46 7.46 -4.49
CA PRO A 11 9.52 6.96 -3.62
C PRO A 11 9.52 7.57 -2.21
N LYS A 12 9.56 6.74 -1.17
CA LYS A 12 9.49 7.16 0.24
C LYS A 12 10.68 6.66 1.06
N ARG A 13 11.12 7.41 2.07
CA ARG A 13 12.10 6.90 3.05
C ARG A 13 11.42 5.91 3.98
N TYR A 14 12.22 5.10 4.67
CA TYR A 14 11.70 4.16 5.67
C TYR A 14 10.85 4.85 6.75
N VAL A 15 11.31 6.01 7.24
CA VAL A 15 10.57 6.78 8.26
C VAL A 15 9.22 7.26 7.75
N ASP A 16 9.15 7.76 6.50
CA ASP A 16 7.90 8.20 5.89
C ASP A 16 6.92 7.02 5.73
N LEU A 17 7.42 5.83 5.35
CA LEU A 17 6.60 4.62 5.26
C LEU A 17 6.07 4.20 6.64
N ARG A 18 6.92 4.23 7.66
CA ARG A 18 6.56 3.90 9.05
C ARG A 18 5.48 4.84 9.57
N GLU A 19 5.60 6.13 9.30
CA GLU A 19 4.63 7.14 9.74
C GLU A 19 3.33 7.08 8.94
N SER A 20 3.37 6.61 7.69
CA SER A 20 2.19 6.51 6.82
C SER A 20 1.26 5.34 7.13
N VAL A 21 1.68 4.41 7.99
CA VAL A 21 0.90 3.21 8.37
C VAL A 21 0.84 3.12 9.89
N GLU A 22 -0.19 3.74 10.45
CA GLU A 22 -0.45 3.69 11.88
C GLU A 22 -0.60 2.24 12.38
N GLY A 23 0.02 1.92 13.51
CA GLY A 23 -0.02 0.59 14.12
C GLY A 23 0.92 -0.46 13.49
N LEU A 24 1.67 -0.14 12.44
CA LEU A 24 2.64 -1.08 11.86
C LEU A 24 3.95 -1.08 12.65
N SER A 25 4.33 -2.23 13.22
CA SER A 25 5.61 -2.34 13.91
C SER A 25 6.80 -2.29 12.95
N GLU A 26 7.95 -1.81 13.42
CA GLU A 26 9.18 -1.72 12.62
C GLU A 26 9.63 -3.08 12.08
N ARG A 27 9.46 -4.13 12.88
CA ARG A 27 9.76 -5.50 12.47
C ARG A 27 8.90 -5.92 11.27
N VAL A 28 7.60 -5.63 11.31
CA VAL A 28 6.68 -6.01 10.23
C VAL A 28 6.96 -5.18 8.97
N LEU A 29 7.21 -3.88 9.09
CA LEU A 29 7.58 -3.04 7.94
C LEU A 29 8.88 -3.54 7.28
N THR A 30 9.89 -3.85 8.09
CA THR A 30 11.17 -4.37 7.59
C THR A 30 10.98 -5.71 6.89
N GLN A 31 10.25 -6.65 7.49
CA GLN A 31 9.94 -7.95 6.91
C GLN A 31 9.20 -7.80 5.57
N ALA A 32 8.17 -6.96 5.53
CA ALA A 32 7.39 -6.75 4.32
C ALA A 32 8.22 -6.10 3.19
N LEU A 33 9.10 -5.13 3.50
CA LEU A 33 10.00 -4.54 2.50
C LEU A 33 11.02 -5.55 1.98
N ALA A 34 11.53 -6.43 2.85
CA ALA A 34 12.42 -7.51 2.45
C ALA A 34 11.73 -8.47 1.49
N GLU A 35 10.56 -9.00 1.86
CA GLU A 35 9.76 -9.90 1.03
C GLU A 35 9.38 -9.27 -0.32
N LEU A 36 8.91 -8.02 -0.32
CA LEU A 36 8.56 -7.32 -1.56
C LEU A 36 9.79 -7.08 -2.44
N SER A 37 10.96 -6.88 -1.84
CA SER A 37 12.21 -6.69 -2.57
C SER A 37 12.70 -8.02 -3.17
N GLU A 38 12.59 -9.11 -2.42
CA GLU A 38 12.94 -10.46 -2.87
C GLU A 38 12.04 -10.91 -4.03
N ASN A 39 10.75 -10.56 -3.98
CA ASN A 39 9.80 -10.82 -5.08
C ASN A 39 9.90 -9.81 -6.23
N GLY A 40 10.84 -8.86 -6.16
CA GLY A 40 11.09 -7.90 -7.24
C GLY A 40 10.02 -6.83 -7.41
N ALA A 41 9.12 -6.62 -6.43
CA ALA A 41 8.07 -5.61 -6.47
C ALA A 41 8.54 -4.23 -6.02
N VAL A 42 9.50 -4.16 -5.09
CA VAL A 42 10.11 -2.91 -4.63
C VAL A 42 11.63 -2.96 -4.76
N MET A 43 12.27 -1.80 -4.79
CA MET A 43 13.72 -1.69 -4.70
C MET A 43 14.14 -0.44 -3.93
N ARG A 44 15.37 -0.44 -3.43
CA ARG A 44 15.98 0.72 -2.78
C ARG A 44 16.69 1.60 -3.80
N GLN A 45 16.46 2.91 -3.75
CA GLN A 45 17.14 3.94 -4.54
C GLN A 45 17.71 5.00 -3.57
N GLY A 46 19.00 4.87 -3.25
CA GLY A 46 19.62 5.69 -2.20
C GLY A 46 18.95 5.46 -0.84
N PRO A 47 18.46 6.50 -0.14
CA PRO A 47 17.77 6.35 1.14
C PRO A 47 16.27 6.02 1.01
N LYS A 48 15.73 5.93 -0.21
CA LYS A 48 14.30 5.74 -0.48
C LYS A 48 13.99 4.34 -0.99
N TRP A 49 12.77 3.89 -0.75
CA TRP A 49 12.15 2.73 -1.36
C TRP A 49 11.21 3.20 -2.48
N ARG A 50 11.13 2.43 -3.57
CA ARG A 50 10.23 2.67 -4.70
C ARG A 50 9.71 1.36 -5.26
N LEU A 51 8.61 1.43 -6.01
CA LEU A 51 8.16 0.30 -6.83
C LEU A 51 9.13 0.06 -8.00
N THR A 52 9.29 -1.21 -8.34
CA THR A 52 9.86 -1.62 -9.63
C THR A 52 8.79 -1.49 -10.72
N GLU A 53 9.16 -1.73 -11.98
CA GLU A 53 8.18 -1.83 -13.06
C GLU A 53 7.13 -2.93 -12.79
N ALA A 54 7.57 -4.09 -12.28
CA ALA A 54 6.68 -5.17 -11.88
C ALA A 54 5.74 -4.76 -10.72
N GLY A 55 6.25 -3.98 -9.76
CA GLY A 55 5.42 -3.44 -8.67
C GLY A 55 4.39 -2.42 -9.15
N GLU A 56 4.75 -1.55 -10.10
CA GLU A 56 3.84 -0.58 -10.72
C GLU A 56 2.73 -1.26 -11.52
N ALA A 57 2.98 -2.44 -12.09
CA ALA A 57 1.98 -3.21 -12.81
C ALA A 57 0.78 -3.63 -11.92
N LEU A 58 0.91 -3.61 -10.59
CA LEU A 58 -0.19 -3.85 -9.66
C LEU A 58 -1.16 -2.67 -9.52
N ARG A 59 -0.79 -1.47 -10.00
CA ARG A 59 -1.59 -0.25 -9.86
C ARG A 59 -3.05 -0.43 -10.28
N PRO A 60 -3.38 -0.96 -11.48
CA PRO A 60 -4.78 -1.06 -11.89
C PRO A 60 -5.59 -1.97 -10.96
N ALA A 61 -5.03 -3.13 -10.57
CA ALA A 61 -5.70 -4.08 -9.70
C ALA A 61 -5.98 -3.49 -8.30
N LEU A 62 -5.03 -2.73 -7.75
CA LEU A 62 -5.19 -2.09 -6.46
C LEU A 62 -6.25 -0.98 -6.49
N TYR A 63 -6.32 -0.20 -7.57
CA TYR A 63 -7.35 0.83 -7.74
C TYR A 63 -8.75 0.22 -7.86
N GLU A 64 -8.90 -0.89 -8.60
CA GLU A 64 -10.18 -1.60 -8.69
C GLU A 64 -10.62 -2.16 -7.33
N LEU A 65 -9.68 -2.71 -6.56
CA LEU A 65 -9.96 -3.20 -5.21
C LEU A 65 -10.38 -2.05 -4.28
N PHE A 66 -9.71 -0.89 -4.36
CA PHE A 66 -10.06 0.29 -3.60
C PHE A 66 -11.48 0.79 -3.94
N ALA A 67 -11.77 0.96 -5.24
CA ALA A 67 -13.08 1.38 -5.72
C ALA A 67 -14.19 0.39 -5.32
N TRP A 68 -13.88 -0.91 -5.30
CA TRP A 68 -14.81 -1.91 -4.77
C TRP A 68 -15.10 -1.69 -3.28
N GLY A 69 -14.08 -1.41 -2.47
CA GLY A 69 -14.22 -1.10 -1.05
C GLY A 69 -15.14 0.10 -0.80
N GLU A 70 -14.92 1.19 -1.51
CA GLU A 70 -15.75 2.41 -1.40
C GLU A 70 -17.24 2.12 -1.71
N ARG A 71 -17.52 1.31 -2.73
CA ARG A 71 -18.89 0.90 -3.06
C ARG A 71 -19.54 0.09 -1.93
N MET A 72 -18.78 -0.74 -1.21
CA MET A 72 -19.31 -1.52 -0.09
C MET A 72 -19.59 -0.65 1.13
N GLU A 73 -18.72 0.31 1.43
CA GLU A 73 -18.94 1.28 2.52
C GLU A 73 -20.17 2.15 2.26
N MET A 74 -20.33 2.67 1.05
CA MET A 74 -21.51 3.44 0.64
C MET A 74 -22.79 2.63 0.84
N ARG A 75 -22.79 1.39 0.36
CA ARG A 75 -23.93 0.47 0.54
C ARG A 75 -24.24 0.19 2.01
N ALA A 76 -23.22 0.04 2.86
CA ALA A 76 -23.42 -0.18 4.30
C ALA A 76 -24.04 1.06 4.97
N SER A 77 -23.62 2.26 4.58
CA SER A 77 -24.18 3.53 5.07
C SER A 77 -25.64 3.73 4.65
N GLU A 78 -25.98 3.42 3.40
CA GLU A 78 -27.36 3.49 2.89
C GLU A 78 -28.30 2.58 3.68
N LEU A 79 -27.89 1.32 3.90
CA LEU A 79 -28.66 0.36 4.69
C LEU A 79 -28.85 0.80 6.15
N ALA A 80 -27.82 1.41 6.76
CA ALA A 80 -27.90 1.94 8.12
C ALA A 80 -28.80 3.18 8.25
N SER A 81 -29.00 3.93 7.16
CA SER A 81 -29.90 5.10 7.12
C SER A 81 -31.35 4.76 6.78
N ALA A 82 -31.60 3.56 6.26
CA ALA A 82 -32.92 3.09 5.84
C ALA A 82 -33.69 2.29 6.92
N GLY A 83 -33.08 2.07 8.09
CA GLY A 83 -33.68 1.40 9.25
C GLY A 83 -33.73 2.31 10.46
#